data_AF-A0A3E0GXM5-F1
#
_entry.id   AF-A0A3E0GXM5-F1
#
_cell.length_a   1.000
_cell.length_b   1.000
_cell.length_c   1.000
_cell.angle_alpha   90.00
_cell.angle_beta   90.00
_cell.angle_gamma   90.00
#
_symmetry.space_group_name_H-M   'P 1'
#
loop_
_entity.id
_entity.type
_entity.pdbx_description
1 polymer ?
#
loop_
_entity_poly.entity_id
_entity_poly.type
_entity_poly.pdbx_seq_one_letter_code
_entity_poly.pdbx_strand_id
1 'polypeptide(L)'
;MRAWLAANTERVELHVMPGYSPELNPDELFNADLKRNRPASRARTAEQLARDTRRFLRRRQRQPHLVRGYFRAPHVRYGIMYATE
;
A
#
# COMPACT_ATOMS: atom_id res chain seq x y z
N MET A 1 -15.43 -8.69 11.26
CA MET A 1 -15.16 -8.18 9.90
C MET A 1 -16.40 -8.18 9.00
N ARG A 2 -17.05 -9.33 8.73
CA ARG A 2 -18.23 -9.40 7.83
C ARG A 2 -19.39 -8.48 8.24
N ALA A 3 -19.78 -8.48 9.52
CA ALA A 3 -20.83 -7.58 10.01
C ALA A 3 -20.46 -6.08 9.89
N TRP A 4 -19.19 -5.74 10.09
CA TRP A 4 -18.72 -4.37 9.91
C TRP A 4 -18.73 -3.95 8.45
N LEU A 5 -18.26 -4.81 7.53
CA LEU A 5 -18.33 -4.56 6.09
C LEU A 5 -19.78 -4.38 5.62
N ALA A 6 -20.69 -5.25 6.07
CA ALA A 6 -22.12 -5.15 5.75
C ALA A 6 -22.74 -3.83 6.25
N ALA A 7 -22.30 -3.32 7.40
CA ALA A 7 -22.77 -2.04 7.93
C ALA A 7 -22.12 -0.80 7.28
N ASN A 8 -21.09 -0.97 6.43
CA ASN A 8 -20.30 0.13 5.86
C ASN A 8 -20.20 0.06 4.33
N THR A 9 -21.11 -0.64 3.66
CA THR A 9 -21.10 -0.81 2.19
C THR A 9 -21.20 0.51 1.43
N GLU A 10 -21.83 1.53 2.00
CA GLU A 10 -21.90 2.88 1.39
C GLU A 10 -20.56 3.64 1.43
N ARG A 11 -19.60 3.19 2.25
CA ARG A 11 -18.33 3.89 2.50
C ARG A 11 -17.10 3.13 2.02
N VAL A 12 -17.22 1.81 1.87
CA VAL A 12 -16.09 0.93 1.59
C VAL A 12 -16.52 -0.16 0.62
N GLU A 13 -15.74 -0.31 -0.44
CA GLU A 13 -15.82 -1.44 -1.36
C GLU A 13 -14.77 -2.49 -0.99
N LEU A 14 -15.15 -3.78 -1.04
CA LEU A 14 -14.24 -4.90 -0.84
C LEU A 14 -13.84 -5.52 -2.17
N HIS A 15 -12.58 -5.38 -2.55
CA HIS A 15 -11.99 -6.15 -3.64
C HIS A 15 -11.36 -7.43 -3.09
N VAL A 16 -11.86 -8.60 -3.52
CA VAL A 16 -11.31 -9.90 -3.13
C VAL A 16 -10.28 -10.34 -4.15
N MET A 17 -9.09 -10.68 -3.67
CA MET A 17 -8.01 -11.23 -4.48
C MET A 17 -7.95 -12.77 -4.35
N PRO A 18 -7.51 -13.49 -5.39
CA PRO A 18 -7.11 -14.88 -5.26
C PRO A 18 -6.07 -15.05 -4.14
N GLY A 19 -6.13 -16.19 -3.44
CA GLY A 19 -5.12 -16.53 -2.45
C GLY A 19 -3.75 -16.69 -3.11
N TYR A 20 -2.68 -16.30 -2.39
CA TYR A 20 -1.29 -16.39 -2.85
C TYR A 20 -0.96 -15.59 -4.13
N SER A 21 -1.67 -14.50 -4.40
CA SER A 21 -1.40 -13.59 -5.53
C SER A 21 -0.79 -12.24 -5.09
N PRO A 22 0.45 -12.19 -4.56
CA PRO A 22 1.09 -10.94 -4.15
C PRO A 22 1.30 -9.97 -5.33
N GLU A 23 1.44 -10.47 -6.55
CA GLU A 23 1.53 -9.67 -7.76
C GLU A 23 0.29 -8.81 -7.99
N LEU A 24 -0.88 -9.19 -7.47
CA LEU A 24 -2.08 -8.39 -7.61
C LEU A 24 -2.21 -7.34 -6.49
N ASN A 25 -1.28 -7.27 -5.53
CA ASN A 25 -1.40 -6.33 -4.43
C ASN A 25 -0.55 -5.07 -4.67
N PRO A 26 -1.14 -3.88 -4.85
CA PRO A 26 -0.38 -2.65 -5.09
C PRO A 26 0.50 -2.26 -3.89
N ASP A 27 0.19 -2.76 -2.69
CA ASP A 27 1.02 -2.51 -1.52
C ASP A 27 2.41 -3.15 -1.64
N GLU A 28 2.59 -4.20 -2.45
CA GLU A 28 3.87 -4.88 -2.60
C GLU A 28 4.87 -3.99 -3.33
N LEU A 29 4.38 -3.17 -4.27
CA LEU A 29 5.19 -2.16 -4.96
C LEU A 29 5.61 -1.04 -4.02
N PHE A 30 4.70 -0.60 -3.14
CA PHE A 30 5.02 0.35 -2.09
C PHE A 30 6.02 -0.25 -1.07
N ASN A 31 5.82 -1.51 -0.67
CA ASN A 31 6.65 -2.22 0.28
C ASN A 31 8.06 -2.44 -0.29
N ALA A 32 8.19 -2.77 -1.57
CA ALA A 32 9.47 -2.87 -2.27
C ALA A 32 10.22 -1.52 -2.26
N ASP A 33 9.51 -0.42 -2.52
CA ASP A 33 10.08 0.93 -2.47
C ASP A 33 10.53 1.31 -1.04
N LEU A 34 9.72 1.03 -0.03
CA LEU A 34 10.08 1.22 1.38
C LEU A 34 11.33 0.40 1.75
N LYS A 35 11.32 -0.91 1.49
CA LYS A 35 12.41 -1.84 1.83
C LYS A 35 13.72 -1.43 1.15
N ARG A 36 13.66 -0.95 -0.10
CA ARG A 36 14.84 -0.46 -0.84
C ARG A 36 15.42 0.83 -0.26
N ASN A 37 14.57 1.78 0.13
CA ASN A 37 15.03 3.09 0.63
C ASN A 37 15.30 3.12 2.14
N ARG A 38 14.65 2.23 2.88
CA ARG A 38 14.72 2.09 4.35
C ARG A 38 14.88 0.62 4.71
N PRO A 39 16.04 0.01 4.40
CA PRO A 39 16.29 -1.37 4.79
C PRO A 39 16.27 -1.49 6.31
N ALA A 40 15.52 -2.47 6.81
CA ALA A 40 15.36 -2.69 8.25
C ALA A 40 16.69 -2.95 8.97
N SER A 41 17.68 -3.49 8.25
CA SER A 41 19.05 -3.73 8.76
C SER A 41 19.78 -2.47 9.25
N ARG A 42 19.32 -1.27 8.89
CA ARG A 42 19.88 -0.01 9.40
C ARG A 42 19.36 0.38 10.79
N ALA A 43 18.21 -0.15 11.20
CA ALA A 43 17.64 0.13 12.51
C ALA A 43 18.18 -0.89 13.53
N ARG A 44 18.59 -0.41 14.71
CA ARG A 44 19.05 -1.28 15.80
C ARG A 44 17.97 -1.61 16.82
N THR A 45 16.84 -0.90 16.76
CA THR A 45 15.67 -1.13 17.61
C THR A 45 14.37 -1.01 16.83
N ALA A 46 13.29 -1.56 17.37
CA ALA A 46 11.96 -1.47 16.79
C ALA A 46 11.46 -0.01 16.72
N GLU A 47 11.77 0.81 17.74
CA GLU A 47 11.39 2.22 17.79
C GLU A 47 12.09 3.01 16.68
N GLN A 48 13.38 2.75 16.45
CA GLN A 48 14.13 3.35 15.36
C GLN A 48 13.52 2.96 14.01
N LEU A 49 13.22 1.68 13.80
CA LEU A 49 12.59 1.20 12.57
C LEU A 49 11.23 1.86 12.33
N ALA A 50 10.40 1.97 13.38
CA ALA A 50 9.11 2.61 13.30
C ALA A 50 9.22 4.11 12.98
N ARG A 51 10.16 4.83 13.61
CA ARG A 51 10.43 6.25 13.34
C ARG A 51 10.87 6.47 11.89
N ASP A 52 11.81 5.67 11.40
CA ASP A 52 12.36 5.82 10.06
C ASP A 52 11.32 5.47 8.97
N THR A 53 10.52 4.44 9.22
CA THR A 53 9.37 4.08 8.38
C THR A 53 8.34 5.21 8.33
N ARG A 54 7.95 5.78 9.49
CA ARG A 54 7.02 6.93 9.53
C ARG A 54 7.56 8.14 8.77
N ARG A 55 8.87 8.42 8.88
CA ARG A 55 9.51 9.52 8.13
C ARG A 55 9.44 9.29 6.62
N PHE A 56 9.68 8.05 6.18
CA PHE A 56 9.56 7.69 4.77
C PHE A 56 8.11 7.84 4.27
N LEU A 57 7.14 7.30 5.00
CA LEU A 57 5.72 7.42 4.68
C LEU A 57 5.26 8.88 4.55
N ARG A 58 5.60 9.73 5.52
CA ARG A 58 5.28 11.17 5.49
C ARG A 58 5.89 11.88 4.28
N ARG A 59 7.08 11.46 3.83
CA ARG A 59 7.69 11.98 2.60
C ARG A 59 6.92 11.51 1.37
N ARG A 60 6.57 10.22 1.28
CA ARG A 60 5.82 9.65 0.16
C ARG A 60 4.42 10.25 0.00
N GLN A 61 3.74 10.56 1.11
CA GLN A 61 2.46 11.28 1.09
C GLN A 61 2.55 12.64 0.36
N ARG A 62 3.70 13.31 0.39
CA ARG A 62 3.95 14.58 -0.32
C ARG A 62 4.42 14.38 -1.77
N GLN A 63 4.44 13.15 -2.27
CA GLN A 63 4.90 12.78 -3.61
C GLN A 63 3.82 11.97 -4.35
N PRO A 64 2.65 12.58 -4.65
CA PRO A 64 1.49 11.88 -5.19
C PRO A 64 1.77 11.18 -6.53
N HIS A 65 2.70 11.70 -7.34
CA HIS A 65 3.10 11.08 -8.61
C HIS A 65 3.76 9.70 -8.40
N LEU A 66 4.48 9.48 -7.29
CA LEU A 66 5.06 8.17 -6.97
C LEU A 66 4.00 7.22 -6.42
N VAL A 67 3.09 7.72 -5.58
CA VAL A 67 1.96 6.93 -5.07
C VAL A 67 1.08 6.43 -6.21
N ARG A 68 0.69 7.32 -7.12
CA ARG A 68 -0.02 6.94 -8.36
C ARG A 68 0.80 6.02 -9.26
N GLY A 69 2.13 6.15 -9.22
CA GLY A 69 3.06 5.31 -9.97
C GLY A 69 2.96 3.84 -9.60
N TYR A 70 2.71 3.50 -8.33
CA TYR A 70 2.55 2.10 -7.90
C TYR A 70 1.41 1.40 -8.63
N PHE A 71 0.32 2.10 -8.95
CA PHE A 71 -0.83 1.52 -9.63
C PHE A 71 -0.68 1.38 -11.16
N ARG A 72 0.47 1.79 -11.73
CA ARG A 72 0.69 1.72 -13.19
C ARG A 72 1.15 0.33 -13.66
N ALA A 73 1.64 -0.52 -12.74
CA ALA A 73 2.09 -1.86 -13.07
C ALA A 73 0.91 -2.72 -13.54
N PRO A 74 1.06 -3.51 -14.63
CA PRO A 74 -0.07 -4.15 -15.32
C PRO A 74 -1.01 -4.96 -14.40
N HIS A 75 -0.43 -5.68 -13.44
CA HIS A 75 -1.14 -6.57 -12.52
C HIS A 75 -1.95 -5.87 -11.42
N VAL A 76 -1.72 -4.57 -11.17
CA VAL A 76 -2.42 -3.79 -10.12
C VAL A 76 -3.25 -2.63 -10.66
N ARG A 77 -3.41 -2.54 -11.98
CA ARG A 77 -4.19 -1.46 -12.62
C ARG A 77 -5.66 -1.45 -12.22
N TYR A 78 -6.20 -2.57 -11.75
CA TYR A 78 -7.58 -2.62 -11.26
C TYR A 78 -7.82 -1.57 -10.16
N GLY A 79 -6.82 -1.28 -9.30
CA GLY A 79 -6.95 -0.30 -8.22
C GLY A 79 -7.08 1.17 -8.66
N ILE A 80 -6.82 1.49 -9.93
CA ILE A 80 -7.09 2.83 -10.51
C ILE A 80 -8.30 2.85 -11.44
N MET A 81 -8.79 1.69 -11.87
CA MET A 81 -10.00 1.61 -12.71
C MET A 81 -11.26 1.88 -11.88
N TYR A 82 -11.29 1.46 -10.62
CA TYR A 82 -12.42 1.67 -9.70
C TYR A 82 -12.39 3.03 -8.96
N ALA A 83 -11.33 3.83 -9.12
CA ALA A 83 -11.19 5.12 -8.44
C ALA A 83 -11.70 6.32 -9.25
N THR A 84 -12.30 6.06 -10.42
CA THR A 84 -12.80 7.07 -11.38
C THR A 84 -14.31 7.05 -11.55
N GLU A 85 -15.04 6.28 -10.74
CA GLU A 85 -16.50 6.34 -10.62
C GLU A 85 -16.92 7.13 -9.37
#